data_AF-A0A7K4D7M9-F1
#
_entry.id   AF-A0A7K4D7M9-F1
#
_cell.length_a   1.000
_cell.length_b   1.000
_cell.length_c   1.000
_cell.angle_alpha   90.00
_cell.angle_beta   90.00
_cell.angle_gamma   90.00
#
_symmetry.space_group_name_H-M   'P 1'
#
loop_
_entity.id
_entity.type
_entity.pdbx_description
1 polymer ?
#
loop_
_entity_poly.entity_id
_entity_poly.type
_entity_poly.pdbx_seq_one_letter_code
_entity_poly.pdbx_strand_id
1 'polypeptide(L)' 'MAIDPVCKMTVDEKTAKFKSDYKGKTYYFCAPGCKKVFDQSPDKYLK' A
#
# COMPACT_ATOMS: atom_id res chain seq x y z
N MET A 1 1.89 -12.34 1.19
CA MET A 1 2.92 -11.31 1.41
C MET A 1 2.75 -10.29 0.30
N ALA A 2 2.34 -9.07 0.65
CA ALA A 2 2.15 -7.98 -0.27
C ALA A 2 3.36 -7.03 -0.22
N ILE A 3 3.61 -6.29 -1.28
CA ILE A 3 4.70 -5.30 -1.32
C ILE A 3 4.07 -3.93 -1.21
N ASP A 4 4.55 -3.13 -0.25
CA ASP A 4 4.18 -1.73 -0.12
C ASP A 4 4.72 -0.96 -1.35
N PRO A 5 3.88 -0.39 -2.20
CA PRO A 5 4.31 0.27 -3.44
C PRO A 5 5.06 1.59 -3.17
N VAL A 6 4.99 2.14 -1.96
CA VAL A 6 5.67 3.38 -1.56
C VAL A 6 7.10 3.09 -1.13
N CYS A 7 7.29 2.17 -0.19
CA CYS A 7 8.59 1.90 0.41
C CYS A 7 9.24 0.58 -0.07
N LYS A 8 8.54 -0.20 -0.89
CA LYS A 8 8.94 -1.53 -1.39
C LYS A 8 9.21 -2.55 -0.28
N MET A 9 8.69 -2.30 0.91
CA MET A 9 8.80 -3.21 2.03
C MET A 9 7.78 -4.34 1.89
N THR A 10 8.17 -5.55 2.25
CA THR A 10 7.24 -6.68 2.32
C THR A 10 6.35 -6.54 3.54
N VAL A 11 5.05 -6.59 3.32
CA VAL A 11 4.00 -6.48 4.33
C VAL A 11 3.19 -7.77 4.33
N ASP A 12 2.87 -8.28 5.51
CA ASP A 12 2.03 -9.46 5.60
C ASP A 12 0.55 -9.05 5.47
N GLU A 13 -0.09 -9.42 4.35
CA GLU A 13 -1.49 -9.09 4.05
C GLU A 13 -2.49 -9.57 5.10
N LYS A 14 -2.17 -10.63 5.85
CA LYS A 14 -3.06 -11.19 6.88
C LYS A 14 -3.03 -10.37 8.17
N THR A 15 -1.92 -9.68 8.43
CA THR A 15 -1.73 -8.86 9.65
C THR A 15 -1.71 -7.36 9.36
N ALA A 16 -1.62 -6.98 8.08
CA ALA A 16 -1.56 -5.60 7.63
C ALA A 16 -2.82 -4.83 8.05
N LYS A 17 -2.66 -3.96 9.05
CA LYS A 17 -3.70 -3.04 9.50
C LYS A 17 -3.94 -1.92 8.48
N PHE A 18 -2.94 -1.58 7.67
CA PHE A 18 -3.01 -0.51 6.69
C PHE A 18 -3.15 -1.09 5.30
N LYS A 19 -4.33 -0.91 4.71
CA LYS A 19 -4.64 -1.31 3.33
C LYS A 19 -5.48 -0.23 2.64
N SER A 20 -5.34 -0.11 1.32
CA SER A 20 -6.17 0.75 0.48
C SER A 20 -6.61 -0.04 -0.74
N ASP A 21 -7.89 0.06 -1.08
CA ASP A 21 -8.39 -0.49 -2.33
C ASP A 21 -8.25 0.57 -3.43
N TYR A 22 -7.58 0.21 -4.52
CA TYR A 22 -7.40 1.11 -5.66
C TYR A 22 -7.48 0.33 -6.97
N LYS A 23 -8.32 0.80 -7.90
CA LYS A 23 -8.57 0.15 -9.20
C LYS A 23 -8.96 -1.33 -9.07
N GLY A 24 -9.72 -1.69 -8.03
CA GLY A 24 -10.14 -3.08 -7.77
C GLY A 24 -9.02 -3.99 -7.28
N LYS A 25 -7.89 -3.43 -6.83
CA LYS A 25 -6.80 -4.16 -6.16
C LYS A 25 -6.61 -3.61 -4.76
N THR A 26 -6.51 -4.52 -3.79
CA THR A 26 -6.14 -4.17 -2.42
C THR A 26 -4.62 -4.08 -2.29
N TYR A 27 -4.14 -2.89 -1.94
CA TYR A 27 -2.74 -2.61 -1.62
C TYR A 27 -2.54 -2.58 -0.12
N TYR A 28 -1.39 -3.06 0.33
CA TYR A 28 -1.04 -3.17 1.74
C TYR A 28 0.17 -2.31 2.05
N PHE A 29 0.17 -1.70 3.22
CA PHE A 29 1.17 -0.72 3.61
C PHE A 29 1.81 -1.08 4.95
N CYS A 30 3.11 -0.88 5.05
CA CYS A 30 3.86 -1.15 6.28
C CYS A 30 3.53 -0.11 7.37
N ALA A 31 3.14 1.09 6.96
CA ALA A 31 2.93 2.24 7.84
C ALA A 31 1.72 3.08 7.39
N PRO A 32 1.08 3.83 8.32
CA PRO A 32 0.00 4.75 7.97
C PRO A 32 0.48 5.89 7.06
N GLY A 33 1.76 6.28 7.17
CA GLY A 33 2.39 7.25 6.28
C GLY A 33 2.41 6.77 4.82
N CYS A 34 2.82 5.51 4.60
CA CYS A 34 2.81 4.89 3.26
C CYS A 34 1.38 4.85 2.68
N LYS A 35 0.39 4.43 3.49
CA LYS A 35 -1.01 4.48 3.05
C LYS A 35 -1.42 5.90 2.65
N LYS A 36 -1.09 6.92 3.45
CA LYS A 36 -1.49 8.30 3.20
C LYS A 36 -0.89 8.87 1.91
N VAL A 37 0.42 8.66 1.68
CA VAL A 37 1.05 9.14 0.45
C VAL A 37 0.58 8.38 -0.77
N PHE A 38 0.30 7.08 -0.62
CA PHE A 38 -0.32 6.29 -1.67
C PHE A 38 -1.72 6.79 -2.00
N ASP A 39 -2.56 7.08 -1.01
CA ASP A 39 -3.91 7.61 -1.21
C ASP A 39 -3.91 8.98 -1.92
N GLN A 40 -2.90 9.80 -1.62
CA GLN A 40 -2.70 11.11 -2.27
C GLN A 40 -2.21 11.03 -3.71
N SER A 41 -1.46 10.00 -4.08
CA SER A 41 -0.88 9.88 -5.43
C SER A 41 -0.64 8.43 -5.84
N PRO A 42 -1.70 7.59 -5.93
CA PRO A 42 -1.55 6.16 -6.14
C PRO A 42 -0.93 5.85 -7.51
N ASP A 43 -1.30 6.60 -8.56
CA ASP A 43 -0.76 6.43 -9.91
C ASP A 43 0.76 6.68 -10.00
N LYS A 44 1.36 7.44 -9.06
CA LYS A 44 2.82 7.61 -9.02
C LYS A 44 3.54 6.35 -8.53
N TYR A 45 2.89 5.56 -7.69
CA TYR A 45 3.45 4.37 -7.08
C TYR A 45 3.06 3.07 -7.82
N LEU A 46 2.04 3.15 -8.69
CA LEU A 46 1.50 2.02 -9.48
C LEU A 46 1.97 1.98 -10.93
N LYS A 47 3.14 2.57 -11.19
CA LYS A 47 3.68 2.74 -12.53
C LYS A 47 4.10 1.42 -13.17
#